data_AF-A0A2W6U177-F1
#
_entry.id   AF-A0A2W6U177-F1
#
_cell.length_a   1.000
_cell.length_b   1.000
_cell.length_c   1.000
_cell.angle_alpha   90.00
_cell.angle_beta   90.00
_cell.angle_gamma   90.00
#
_symmetry.space_group_name_H-M   'P 1'
#
loop_
_entity.id
_entity.type
_entity.pdbx_description
1 polymer ?
#
loop_
_entity_poly.entity_id
_entity_poly.type
_entity_poly.pdbx_seq_one_letter_code
_entity_poly.pdbx_strand_id
1 'polypeptide(L)' 'MPVIELELPQVICEALQDAAAAAGVPPAELLADALRTLPAFQRALADRPERLPAFALKSGASRE' A
#
# COMPACT_ATOMS: atom_id res chain seq x y z
N MET A 1 -16.82 0.41 12.24
CA MET A 1 -15.55 0.70 11.53
C MET A 1 -15.78 1.89 10.62
N PRO A 2 -14.82 2.81 10.44
CA PRO A 2 -14.98 3.91 9.49
C PRO A 2 -15.13 3.34 8.08
N VAL A 3 -16.09 3.85 7.33
CA VAL A 3 -16.26 3.55 5.91
C VAL A 3 -15.46 4.60 5.14
N ILE A 4 -14.60 4.14 4.24
CA ILE A 4 -13.77 5.01 3.39
C ILE A 4 -14.18 4.72 1.96
N GLU A 5 -14.61 5.74 1.25
CA GLU A 5 -14.84 5.68 -0.19
C GLU A 5 -13.55 6.09 -0.90
N LEU A 6 -13.14 5.28 -1.88
CA LEU A 6 -11.93 5.51 -2.66
C LEU A 6 -12.33 5.59 -4.13
N GLU A 7 -12.05 6.73 -4.75
CA GLU A 7 -12.09 6.85 -6.20
C GLU A 7 -10.76 6.36 -6.77
N LEU A 8 -10.83 5.30 -7.55
CA LEU A 8 -9.67 4.68 -8.18
C LEU A 8 -9.88 4.63 -9.70
N PRO A 9 -8.81 4.76 -10.51
CA PRO A 9 -8.89 4.48 -11.93
C PRO A 9 -9.38 3.06 -12.18
N GLN A 10 -10.19 2.87 -13.23
CA GLN A 10 -10.83 1.58 -13.54
C GLN A 10 -9.85 0.40 -13.56
N VAL A 11 -8.66 0.59 -14.18
CA VAL A 11 -7.61 -0.44 -14.25
C VAL A 11 -7.11 -0.88 -12.86
N ILE A 12 -7.11 0.02 -11.88
CA ILE A 12 -6.70 -0.29 -10.50
C ILE A 12 -7.82 -1.05 -9.78
N CYS A 13 -9.09 -0.68 -10.02
CA CYS A 13 -10.24 -1.42 -9.49
C CYS A 13 -10.23 -2.88 -9.98
N GLU A 14 -9.99 -3.09 -11.27
CA GLU A 14 -9.91 -4.43 -11.89
C GLU A 14 -8.76 -5.23 -11.29
N ALA A 15 -7.56 -4.67 -11.24
CA ALA A 15 -6.40 -5.33 -10.65
C ALA A 15 -6.61 -5.69 -9.17
N LEU A 16 -7.29 -4.83 -8.40
CA LEU A 16 -7.64 -5.10 -7.01
C LEU A 16 -8.64 -6.27 -6.91
N GLN A 17 -9.66 -6.30 -7.76
CA GLN A 17 -10.65 -7.37 -7.79
C GLN A 17 -10.01 -8.70 -8.18
N ASP A 18 -9.13 -8.73 -9.18
CA ASP A 18 -8.42 -9.93 -9.62
C ASP A 18 -7.50 -10.47 -8.51
N ALA A 19 -6.75 -9.60 -7.83
CA ALA A 19 -5.88 -9.98 -6.73
C ALA A 19 -6.68 -10.54 -5.54
N ALA A 20 -7.82 -9.92 -5.22
CA ALA A 20 -8.71 -10.37 -4.16
C ALA A 20 -9.33 -11.75 -4.50
N ALA A 21 -9.75 -11.94 -5.76
CA ALA A 21 -10.27 -13.21 -6.25
C ALA A 21 -9.22 -14.33 -6.20
N ALA A 22 -7.98 -14.04 -6.61
CA ALA A 22 -6.86 -14.99 -6.55
C ALA A 22 -6.51 -15.38 -5.10
N ALA A 23 -6.65 -14.45 -4.16
CA ALA A 23 -6.45 -14.69 -2.73
C ALA A 23 -7.67 -15.33 -2.04
N GLY A 24 -8.84 -15.38 -2.70
CA GLY A 24 -10.07 -15.89 -2.13
C GLY A 24 -10.64 -15.04 -0.98
N VAL A 25 -10.34 -13.75 -0.95
CA VAL A 25 -10.78 -12.81 0.09
C VAL A 25 -11.50 -11.60 -0.51
N PRO A 26 -12.32 -10.86 0.26
CA PRO A 26 -12.92 -9.61 -0.20
C PRO A 26 -11.86 -8.53 -0.50
N PRO A 27 -12.08 -7.66 -1.51
CA PRO A 27 -11.16 -6.56 -1.84
C PRO A 27 -10.83 -5.64 -0.65
N ALA A 28 -11.82 -5.36 0.22
CA ALA A 28 -11.62 -4.53 1.40
C ALA A 28 -10.69 -5.19 2.43
N GLU A 29 -10.74 -6.52 2.56
CA GLU A 29 -9.87 -7.27 3.45
C GLU A 29 -8.44 -7.30 2.91
N LEU A 30 -8.28 -7.55 1.61
CA LEU A 30 -6.99 -7.46 0.93
C LEU A 30 -6.36 -6.06 1.11
N LEU A 31 -7.14 -5.00 0.94
CA LEU A 31 -6.67 -3.62 1.12
C LEU A 31 -6.28 -3.36 2.58
N ALA A 32 -7.08 -3.82 3.54
CA ALA A 32 -6.76 -3.67 4.96
C ALA A 32 -5.44 -4.39 5.33
N ASP A 33 -5.21 -5.58 4.81
CA ASP A 33 -3.97 -6.33 5.03
C ASP A 33 -2.77 -5.68 4.34
N ALA A 34 -2.94 -5.15 3.13
CA ALA A 34 -1.92 -4.35 2.46
C ALA A 34 -1.54 -3.12 3.30
N LEU A 35 -2.52 -2.39 3.85
CA LEU A 35 -2.27 -1.24 4.71
C LEU A 35 -1.60 -1.61 6.04
N ARG A 36 -1.93 -2.77 6.62
CA ARG A 36 -1.27 -3.29 7.83
C ARG A 36 0.19 -3.66 7.58
N THR A 37 0.49 -4.23 6.42
CA THR A 37 1.83 -4.69 6.05
C THR A 37 2.72 -3.59 5.47
N LEU A 38 2.13 -2.51 4.94
CA LEU A 38 2.84 -1.39 4.33
C LEU A 38 3.96 -0.79 5.21
N PRO A 39 3.79 -0.52 6.51
CA PRO A 39 4.86 0.06 7.33
C PRO A 39 6.05 -0.87 7.54
N ALA A 40 5.81 -2.19 7.57
CA ALA A 40 6.88 -3.18 7.66
C ALA A 40 7.62 -3.30 6.32
N PHE A 41 6.86 -3.29 5.21
CA PHE A 41 7.42 -3.29 3.87
C PHE A 41 8.26 -2.04 3.59
N GLN A 42 7.76 -0.85 3.95
CA GLN A 42 8.50 0.41 3.82
C GLN A 42 9.79 0.42 4.64
N ARG A 43 9.79 -0.12 5.87
CA ARG A 43 11.01 -0.30 6.66
C ARG A 43 12.01 -1.23 5.99
N ALA A 44 11.54 -2.39 5.54
CA ALA A 44 12.39 -3.34 4.82
C ALA A 44 12.96 -2.76 3.51
N LEU A 45 12.21 -1.90 2.81
CA LEU A 45 12.71 -1.17 1.63
C LEU A 45 13.74 -0.10 2.00
N ALA A 46 13.53 0.64 3.10
CA ALA A 46 14.46 1.67 3.57
C ALA A 46 15.80 1.09 4.04
N ASP A 47 15.77 -0.13 4.60
CA ASP A 47 16.96 -0.86 5.04
C ASP A 47 17.76 -1.47 3.88
N ARG A 48 17.22 -1.50 2.64
CA ARG A 48 17.97 -1.97 1.48
C ARG A 48 18.99 -0.92 1.02
N PRO A 49 20.26 -1.33 0.81
CA PRO A 49 21.33 -0.42 0.38
C PRO A 49 21.13 0.13 -1.04
N GLU A 50 20.32 -0.55 -1.86
CA GLU A 50 19.96 -0.14 -3.21
C GLU A 50 18.68 0.71 -3.18
N ARG A 51 18.82 1.99 -2.82
CA ARG A 51 17.70 2.94 -2.74
C ARG A 51 17.03 3.11 -4.10
N LEU A 52 15.91 2.42 -4.32
CA LEU A 52 14.98 2.72 -5.40
C LEU A 52 14.31 4.08 -5.12
N PRO A 53 14.49 5.09 -5.98
CA PRO A 53 14.02 6.47 -5.73
C PRO A 53 12.49 6.59 -5.61
N ALA A 54 11.73 5.58 -6.02
CA ALA A 54 10.26 5.57 -5.97
C ALA A 54 9.67 5.47 -4.54
N PHE A 55 10.45 4.98 -3.55
CA PHE A 55 9.99 4.76 -2.18
C PHE A 55 10.73 5.61 -1.14
N ALA A 56 11.52 6.58 -1.59
CA ALA A 56 12.05 7.61 -0.72
C ALA A 56 10.89 8.47 -0.21
N LEU A 57 10.23 8.00 0.84
CA LEU A 57 9.38 8.83 1.68
C LEU A 57 10.20 10.07 2.00
N LYS A 58 9.79 11.22 1.47
CA LYS A 58 10.23 12.51 1.96
C LYS A 58 9.72 12.59 3.40
N SER A 59 10.49 12.03 4.34
CA SER A 59 10.38 12.41 5.74
C SER A 59 10.55 13.92 5.76
N GLY A 60 9.47 14.62 6.11
CA GLY A 60 9.44 16.07 6.24
C GLY A 60 10.68 16.55 7.01
N ALA A 61 11.31 17.60 6.53
CA ALA A 61 10.98 18.94 7.01
C ALA A 61 11.10 19.05 8.54
N SER A 62 12.30 19.46 8.96
CA SER A 62 12.60 20.30 10.11
C SER A 62 12.16 19.86 11.51
N ARG A 63 13.15 19.57 12.36
CA ARG A 63 13.30 20.16 13.69
C ARG A 63 14.72 19.91 14.18
N GLU A 64 15.57 20.92 14.02
CA GLU A 64 16.43 21.55 15.04
C GLU A 64 17.17 22.74 14.41
#